data_AF-A0A250FA14-F1
#
_entry.id   AF-A0A250FA14-F1
#
_cell.length_a   1.000
_cell.length_b   1.000
_cell.length_c   1.000
_cell.angle_alpha   90.00
_cell.angle_beta   90.00
_cell.angle_gamma   90.00
#
_symmetry.space_group_name_H-M   'P 1'
#
loop_
_entity.id
_entity.type
_entity.pdbx_description
1 polymer ?
#
loop_
_entity_poly.entity_id
_entity_poly.type
_entity_poly.pdbx_seq_one_letter_code
_entity_poly.pdbx_strand_id
1 'polypeptide(L)'
;MIAYYFNIEIFGTELLIDEILKILGNKIKIGKIIHPNDENKKGEKYGFGCIRLSHPKVYIADDELVDYLSWLSDFIKEYFDIFDTLGMEEVWFVTNIYYTDSFLSLELFDSDFFKQTASYKISIPMNIYKETEQEIIEMLRNRPY
;
A
#
# COMPACT_ATOMS: atom_id res chain seq x y z
N MET A 1 3.69 15.00 -16.21
CA MET A 1 4.00 13.57 -15.93
C MET A 1 3.49 13.26 -14.54
N ILE A 2 2.93 12.06 -14.34
CA ILE A 2 2.43 11.61 -13.05
C ILE A 2 3.01 10.23 -12.78
N ALA A 3 3.43 10.00 -11.54
CA ALA A 3 3.82 8.69 -11.04
C ALA A 3 3.13 8.41 -9.70
N TYR A 4 2.83 7.15 -9.48
CA TYR A 4 2.15 6.68 -8.30
C TYR A 4 2.99 5.65 -7.56
N TYR A 5 2.92 5.68 -6.24
CA TYR A 5 3.48 4.66 -5.35
C TYR A 5 2.45 4.28 -4.31
N PHE A 6 2.13 2.99 -4.25
CA PHE A 6 1.17 2.46 -3.29
C PHE A 6 1.83 1.51 -2.32
N ASN A 7 1.36 1.55 -1.08
CA ASN A 7 1.58 0.50 -0.10
C ASN A 7 0.26 0.09 0.52
N ILE A 8 0.18 -1.20 0.85
CA ILE A 8 -0.87 -1.74 1.70
C ILE A 8 -0.27 -1.83 3.10
N GLU A 9 -0.84 -1.12 4.05
CA GLU A 9 -0.47 -1.22 5.46
C GLU A 9 -1.58 -1.92 6.21
N ILE A 10 -1.25 -3.01 6.89
CA ILE A 10 -2.17 -3.82 7.68
C ILE A 10 -1.78 -3.65 9.14
N PHE A 11 -2.75 -3.30 9.98
CA PHE A 11 -2.57 -3.01 11.39
C PHE A 11 -3.43 -3.92 12.26
N GLY A 12 -2.99 -4.17 13.48
CA GLY A 12 -3.80 -4.85 14.50
C GLY A 12 -3.03 -5.08 15.80
N THR A 13 -3.72 -5.05 16.93
CA THR A 13 -3.09 -5.21 18.25
C THR A 13 -2.66 -6.64 18.54
N GLU A 14 -3.34 -7.62 17.95
CA GLU A 14 -3.01 -9.05 18.03
C GLU A 14 -2.59 -9.66 16.68
N LEU A 15 -2.12 -8.81 15.77
CA LEU A 15 -1.81 -9.19 14.38
C LEU A 15 -0.76 -10.31 14.31
N LEU A 16 -1.15 -11.45 13.71
CA LEU A 16 -0.30 -12.64 13.52
C LEU A 16 0.58 -12.50 12.26
N ILE A 17 1.54 -11.59 12.32
CA ILE A 17 2.39 -11.22 11.18
C ILE A 17 3.12 -12.42 10.56
N ASP A 18 3.64 -13.35 11.38
CA ASP A 18 4.38 -14.50 10.86
C ASP A 18 3.49 -15.44 10.01
N GLU A 19 2.20 -15.57 10.35
CA GLU A 19 1.25 -16.35 9.56
C GLU A 19 0.88 -15.63 8.26
N ILE A 20 0.69 -14.31 8.32
CA ILE A 20 0.48 -13.46 7.14
C ILE A 20 1.65 -13.62 6.15
N LEU A 21 2.89 -13.58 6.65
CA LEU A 21 4.09 -13.75 5.83
C LEU A 21 4.17 -15.14 5.17
N LYS A 22 3.76 -16.21 5.86
CA LYS A 22 3.71 -17.56 5.29
C LYS A 22 2.69 -17.67 4.15
N ILE A 23 1.53 -17.04 4.30
CA ILE A 23 0.46 -17.04 3.29
C ILE A 23 0.86 -16.24 2.06
N LEU A 24 1.45 -15.06 2.27
CA LEU A 24 1.89 -14.18 1.19
C LEU A 24 3.11 -14.74 0.44
N GLY A 25 4.00 -15.44 1.15
CA GLY A 25 5.23 -15.98 0.59
C GLY A 25 6.03 -14.92 -0.17
N ASN A 26 6.42 -15.23 -1.40
CA ASN A 26 7.18 -14.33 -2.27
C ASN A 26 6.30 -13.54 -3.26
N LYS A 27 4.96 -13.57 -3.11
CA LYS A 27 4.03 -12.90 -4.05
C LYS A 27 4.11 -11.37 -3.97
N ILE A 28 4.61 -10.83 -2.88
CA ILE A 28 4.61 -9.39 -2.58
C ILE A 28 5.88 -8.99 -1.85
N LYS A 29 6.32 -7.74 -2.04
CA LYS A 29 7.50 -7.22 -1.36
C LYS A 29 7.12 -6.72 0.03
N ILE A 30 7.93 -7.06 1.02
CA ILE A 30 7.75 -6.59 2.39
C ILE A 30 8.59 -5.34 2.60
N GLY A 31 7.94 -4.24 2.99
CA GLY A 31 8.59 -2.95 3.21
C GLY A 31 8.98 -2.71 4.67
N LYS A 32 8.03 -2.92 5.59
CA LYS A 32 8.19 -2.65 7.02
C LYS A 32 7.42 -3.69 7.81
N ILE A 33 8.02 -4.17 8.90
CA ILE A 33 7.36 -5.01 9.89
C ILE A 33 7.58 -4.37 11.27
N ILE A 34 6.51 -4.30 12.05
CA ILE A 34 6.51 -4.05 13.49
C ILE A 34 5.59 -5.12 14.08
N HIS A 35 6.13 -6.02 14.89
CA HIS A 35 5.30 -6.94 15.66
C HIS A 35 4.63 -6.19 16.83
N PRO A 36 3.44 -6.62 17.29
CA PRO A 36 2.78 -5.99 18.43
C PRO A 36 3.63 -5.88 19.69
N ASN A 37 4.54 -6.84 19.88
CA ASN A 37 5.44 -6.91 21.03
C ASN A 37 6.80 -6.24 20.80
N ASP A 38 7.06 -5.68 19.62
CA ASP A 38 8.30 -4.95 19.38
C ASP A 38 8.39 -3.72 20.28
N GLU A 39 9.60 -3.39 20.69
CA GLU A 39 9.90 -2.22 21.50
C GLU A 39 10.54 -1.12 20.65
N ASN A 40 10.20 0.13 20.97
CA ASN A 40 10.87 1.29 20.41
C ASN A 40 12.27 1.45 21.01
N LYS A 41 13.04 2.46 20.54
CA LYS A 41 14.41 2.72 21.01
C LYS A 41 14.51 3.06 22.52
N LYS A 42 13.39 3.32 23.18
CA LYS A 42 13.30 3.62 24.62
C LYS A 42 12.86 2.40 25.44
N GLY A 43 12.66 1.23 24.83
CA GLY A 43 12.17 0.02 25.49
C GLY A 43 10.66 0.01 25.75
N GLU A 44 9.91 0.92 25.12
CA GLU A 44 8.45 0.93 25.24
C GLU A 44 7.87 0.08 24.12
N LYS A 45 6.99 -0.87 24.46
CA LYS A 45 6.27 -1.66 23.46
C LYS A 45 5.43 -0.76 22.56
N TYR A 46 5.43 -1.02 21.26
CA TYR A 46 4.52 -0.34 20.34
C TYR A 46 3.05 -0.61 20.71
N GLY A 47 2.74 -1.84 21.14
CA GLY A 47 1.38 -2.24 21.50
C GLY A 47 0.45 -2.43 20.30
N PHE A 48 0.99 -2.35 19.07
CA PHE A 48 0.28 -2.63 17.83
C PHE A 48 1.23 -3.24 16.80
N GLY A 49 0.70 -4.14 15.99
CA GLY A 49 1.36 -4.72 14.83
C GLY A 49 1.12 -3.88 13.58
N CYS A 50 2.13 -3.83 12.71
CA CYS A 50 2.04 -3.19 11.40
C CYS A 50 2.90 -3.97 10.40
N ILE A 51 2.29 -4.37 9.29
CA ILE A 51 3.03 -4.87 8.12
C ILE A 51 2.72 -3.98 6.92
N ARG A 52 3.79 -3.45 6.30
CA ARG A 52 3.73 -2.72 5.03
C ARG A 52 4.09 -3.65 3.89
N LEU A 53 3.13 -3.86 3.01
CA LEU A 53 3.27 -4.60 1.78
C LEU A 53 3.37 -3.62 0.61
N SER A 54 4.34 -3.86 -0.26
CA SER A 54 4.56 -3.08 -1.48
C SER A 54 4.43 -4.02 -2.67
N HIS A 55 3.74 -3.56 -3.71
CA HIS A 55 3.84 -4.23 -5.00
C HIS A 55 5.31 -4.21 -5.48
N PRO A 56 5.78 -5.27 -6.17
CA PRO A 56 7.16 -5.33 -6.68
C PRO A 56 7.56 -4.08 -7.49
N LYS A 57 6.69 -3.66 -8.43
CA LYS A 57 6.79 -2.33 -9.06
C LYS A 57 6.41 -1.25 -8.03
N VAL A 58 7.43 -0.54 -7.52
CA VAL A 58 7.27 0.52 -6.51
C VAL A 58 6.67 1.79 -7.11
N TYR A 59 7.13 2.23 -8.27
CA TYR A 59 6.57 3.39 -8.94
C TYR A 59 5.96 3.00 -10.29
N ILE A 60 4.78 3.49 -10.57
CA ILE A 60 4.07 3.26 -11.83
C ILE A 60 3.72 4.58 -12.51
N ALA A 61 3.69 4.56 -13.83
CA ALA A 61 3.21 5.68 -14.62
C ALA A 61 1.67 5.62 -14.72
N ASP A 62 1.07 6.73 -15.17
CA ASP A 62 -0.38 6.92 -15.28
C ASP A 62 -1.08 5.86 -16.15
N ASP A 63 -0.43 5.45 -17.24
CA ASP A 63 -0.91 4.41 -18.16
C ASP A 63 -0.90 2.99 -17.55
N GLU A 64 -0.03 2.74 -16.56
CA GLU A 64 0.04 1.48 -15.82
C GLU A 64 -0.88 1.48 -14.57
N LEU A 65 -1.54 2.60 -14.21
CA LEU A 65 -2.31 2.70 -12.97
C LEU A 65 -3.55 1.79 -12.97
N VAL A 66 -4.25 1.66 -14.10
CA VAL A 66 -5.47 0.84 -14.19
C VAL A 66 -5.17 -0.63 -13.85
N ASP A 67 -4.10 -1.18 -14.42
CA ASP A 67 -3.65 -2.54 -14.13
C ASP A 67 -3.30 -2.72 -12.65
N TYR A 68 -2.70 -1.69 -12.05
CA TYR A 68 -2.34 -1.70 -10.63
C TYR A 68 -3.56 -1.64 -9.70
N LEU A 69 -4.55 -0.80 -10.01
CA LEU A 69 -5.81 -0.72 -9.25
C LEU A 69 -6.59 -2.04 -9.37
N SER A 70 -6.57 -2.69 -10.54
CA SER A 70 -7.15 -4.03 -10.70
C SER A 70 -6.45 -5.06 -9.81
N TRP A 71 -5.11 -5.05 -9.79
CA TRP A 71 -4.35 -5.94 -8.92
C TRP A 71 -4.65 -5.69 -7.43
N LEU A 72 -4.74 -4.43 -6.99
CA LEU A 72 -5.13 -4.09 -5.62
C LEU A 72 -6.53 -4.60 -5.27
N SER A 73 -7.48 -4.44 -6.20
CA SER A 73 -8.84 -4.98 -6.06
C SER A 73 -8.83 -6.49 -5.82
N ASP A 74 -8.07 -7.23 -6.62
CA ASP A 74 -8.01 -8.68 -6.54
C ASP A 74 -7.30 -9.14 -5.27
N PHE A 75 -6.22 -8.46 -4.89
CA PHE A 75 -5.51 -8.71 -3.63
C PHE A 75 -6.43 -8.60 -2.41
N ILE A 76 -7.26 -7.55 -2.34
CA ILE A 76 -8.20 -7.40 -1.22
C ILE A 76 -9.26 -8.49 -1.22
N LYS A 77 -9.83 -8.82 -2.38
CA LYS A 77 -10.81 -9.91 -2.49
C LYS A 77 -10.24 -11.25 -2.05
N GLU A 78 -8.99 -11.53 -2.38
CA GLU A 78 -8.32 -12.79 -2.04
C GLU A 78 -7.98 -12.87 -0.54
N TYR A 79 -7.53 -11.77 0.06
CA TYR A 79 -6.85 -11.84 1.36
C TYR A 79 -7.53 -11.14 2.54
N PHE A 80 -8.52 -10.26 2.32
CA PHE A 80 -9.09 -9.45 3.40
C PHE A 80 -9.64 -10.29 4.55
N ASP A 81 -10.50 -11.27 4.25
CA ASP A 81 -11.09 -12.13 5.28
C ASP A 81 -10.02 -12.97 6.00
N ILE A 82 -8.98 -13.39 5.28
CA ILE A 82 -7.85 -14.13 5.85
C ILE A 82 -7.14 -13.24 6.87
N PHE A 83 -6.83 -12.00 6.51
CA PHE A 83 -6.17 -11.06 7.42
C PHE A 83 -7.03 -10.72 8.63
N ASP A 84 -8.34 -10.55 8.45
CA ASP A 84 -9.30 -10.37 9.55
C ASP A 84 -9.19 -11.51 10.57
N THR A 85 -9.16 -12.77 10.11
CA THR A 85 -8.97 -13.93 11.01
C THR A 85 -7.61 -13.97 11.70
N LEU A 86 -6.60 -13.26 11.16
CA LEU A 86 -5.24 -13.17 11.68
C LEU A 86 -5.02 -11.92 12.55
N GLY A 87 -6.10 -11.27 12.99
CA GLY A 87 -6.04 -10.15 13.93
C GLY A 87 -5.81 -8.79 13.27
N MET A 88 -6.15 -8.65 11.99
CA MET A 88 -6.24 -7.35 11.33
C MET A 88 -7.40 -6.53 11.89
N GLU A 89 -7.13 -5.28 12.23
CA GLU A 89 -8.13 -4.31 12.69
C GLU A 89 -8.33 -3.18 11.66
N GLU A 90 -7.27 -2.83 10.94
CA GLU A 90 -7.27 -1.70 10.01
C GLU A 90 -6.35 -1.95 8.81
N VAL A 91 -6.79 -1.50 7.63
CA VAL A 91 -6.01 -1.59 6.38
C VAL A 91 -6.00 -0.25 5.67
N TRP A 92 -4.82 0.20 5.29
CA TRP A 92 -4.60 1.43 4.55
C TRP A 92 -3.97 1.18 3.19
N PHE A 93 -4.52 1.82 2.16
CA PHE A 93 -3.90 1.98 0.85
C PHE A 93 -3.18 3.33 0.79
N VAL A 94 -1.97 3.35 1.34
CA VAL A 94 -1.13 4.54 1.36
C VAL A 94 -0.68 4.86 -0.05
N THR A 95 -1.20 5.96 -0.59
CA THR A 95 -1.01 6.38 -1.98
C THR A 95 -0.18 7.64 -2.03
N ASN A 96 0.99 7.59 -2.65
CA ASN A 96 1.82 8.76 -2.92
C ASN A 96 1.74 9.08 -4.41
N ILE A 97 1.35 10.32 -4.72
CA ILE A 97 1.17 10.81 -6.09
C ILE A 97 2.21 11.89 -6.33
N TYR A 98 3.07 11.68 -7.33
CA TYR A 98 4.10 12.61 -7.74
C TYR A 98 3.74 13.16 -9.11
N TYR A 99 3.63 14.48 -9.24
CA TYR A 99 3.23 15.10 -10.50
C TYR A 99 4.07 16.32 -10.84
N THR A 100 4.27 16.58 -12.13
CA THR A 100 4.92 17.81 -12.62
C THR A 100 3.89 18.93 -12.78
N ASP A 101 4.25 20.06 -13.40
CA ASP A 101 3.31 21.14 -13.79
C ASP A 101 2.15 20.72 -14.73
N SER A 102 1.99 19.43 -15.01
CA SER A 102 0.80 18.89 -15.70
C SER A 102 -0.44 18.92 -14.80
N PHE A 103 -1.62 18.97 -15.45
CA PHE A 103 -2.89 18.72 -14.78
C PHE A 103 -2.88 17.32 -14.12
N LEU A 104 -3.18 17.27 -12.81
CA LEU A 104 -3.37 16.02 -12.07
C LEU A 104 -4.84 15.62 -12.14
N SER A 105 -5.15 14.57 -12.93
CA SER A 105 -6.46 13.93 -12.90
C SER A 105 -6.45 12.78 -11.91
N LEU A 106 -7.44 12.74 -11.02
CA LEU A 106 -7.67 11.59 -10.13
C LEU A 106 -8.82 10.70 -10.61
N GLU A 107 -9.31 10.92 -11.85
CA GLU A 107 -10.42 10.17 -12.44
C GLU A 107 -10.11 8.68 -12.63
N LEU A 108 -8.83 8.29 -12.59
CA LEU A 108 -8.39 6.89 -12.63
C LEU A 108 -8.80 6.11 -11.37
N PHE A 109 -9.01 6.79 -10.24
CA PHE A 109 -9.70 6.21 -9.10
C PHE A 109 -11.21 6.30 -9.38
N ASP A 110 -11.73 5.27 -10.03
CA ASP A 110 -13.14 5.26 -10.43
C ASP A 110 -14.09 4.96 -9.25
N SER A 111 -15.38 5.11 -9.53
CA SER A 111 -16.41 4.87 -8.52
C SER A 111 -16.42 3.43 -8.02
N ASP A 112 -16.00 2.45 -8.81
CA ASP A 112 -16.09 1.04 -8.45
C ASP A 112 -14.94 0.64 -7.52
N PHE A 113 -13.74 1.18 -7.75
CA PHE A 113 -12.62 1.11 -6.82
C PHE A 113 -12.99 1.70 -5.43
N PHE A 114 -13.61 2.89 -5.41
CA PHE A 114 -14.04 3.49 -4.14
C PHE A 114 -15.15 2.71 -3.45
N LYS A 115 -16.12 2.15 -4.18
CA LYS A 115 -17.16 1.29 -3.59
C LYS A 115 -16.55 0.04 -2.96
N GLN A 116 -15.61 -0.59 -3.65
CA GLN A 116 -14.95 -1.79 -3.14
C GLN A 116 -14.16 -1.48 -1.88
N THR A 117 -13.27 -0.50 -1.90
CA THR A 117 -12.46 -0.13 -0.73
C THR A 117 -13.33 0.28 0.46
N ALA A 118 -14.42 1.03 0.23
CA ALA A 118 -15.39 1.36 1.26
C ALA A 118 -16.11 0.13 1.84
N SER A 119 -16.45 -0.88 1.01
CA SER A 119 -17.11 -2.11 1.49
C SER A 119 -16.26 -2.90 2.48
N TYR A 120 -14.93 -2.82 2.34
CA TYR A 120 -13.95 -3.42 3.23
C TYR A 120 -13.45 -2.45 4.32
N LYS A 121 -14.01 -1.24 4.41
CA LYS A 121 -13.59 -0.17 5.34
C LYS A 121 -12.09 0.16 5.22
N ILE A 122 -11.53 0.06 4.01
CA ILE A 122 -10.13 0.38 3.73
C ILE A 122 -9.99 1.89 3.60
N SER A 123 -9.04 2.46 4.34
CA SER A 123 -8.69 3.88 4.20
C SER A 123 -7.70 4.06 3.05
N ILE A 124 -7.80 5.17 2.32
CA ILE A 124 -6.88 5.50 1.22
C ILE A 124 -6.22 6.85 1.51
N PRO A 125 -5.26 6.91 2.46
CA PRO A 125 -4.53 8.15 2.68
C PRO A 125 -3.70 8.49 1.43
N MET A 126 -3.90 9.71 0.91
CA MET A 126 -3.22 10.20 -0.29
C MET A 126 -2.27 11.35 0.06
N ASN A 127 -1.00 11.20 -0.29
CA ASN A 127 -0.02 12.28 -0.25
C ASN A 127 0.28 12.73 -1.68
N ILE A 128 0.19 14.04 -1.92
CA ILE A 128 0.38 14.61 -3.25
C ILE A 128 1.61 15.52 -3.23
N TYR A 129 2.55 15.24 -4.11
CA TYR A 129 3.84 15.90 -4.21
C TYR A 129 4.05 16.46 -5.60
N LYS A 130 4.41 17.74 -5.66
CA LYS A 130 4.78 18.39 -6.92
C LYS A 130 6.30 18.29 -7.09
N GLU A 131 6.74 17.64 -8.15
CA GLU A 131 8.15 17.34 -8.42
C GLU A 131 8.55 17.78 -9.85
N THR A 132 9.85 17.83 -10.11
CA THR A 132 10.38 18.02 -11.46
C THR A 132 10.25 16.74 -12.29
N GLU A 133 10.22 16.88 -13.61
CA GLU A 133 10.20 15.72 -14.51
C GLU A 133 11.41 14.79 -14.31
N GLN A 134 12.58 15.37 -14.02
CA GLN A 134 13.81 14.59 -13.78
C GLN A 134 13.71 13.74 -12.52
N GLU A 135 13.17 14.28 -11.42
CA GLU A 135 12.95 13.54 -10.17
C GLU A 135 11.99 12.37 -10.38
N ILE A 136 10.87 12.60 -11.08
CA ILE A 136 9.91 11.52 -11.38
C ILE A 136 10.55 10.44 -12.28
N ILE A 137 11.32 10.84 -13.30
CA ILE A 137 12.05 9.88 -14.15
C ILE A 137 13.04 9.04 -13.32
N GLU A 138 13.76 9.66 -12.39
CA GLU A 138 14.69 8.94 -11.50
C GLU A 138 13.95 7.95 -10.59
N MET A 139 12.82 8.35 -10.02
CA MET A 139 11.96 7.47 -9.22
C MET A 139 11.46 6.28 -10.05
N LEU A 140 10.97 6.52 -11.28
CA LEU A 140 10.54 5.45 -12.19
C LEU A 140 11.70 4.55 -12.64
N ARG A 141 12.93 5.06 -12.79
CA ARG A 141 14.10 4.23 -13.13
C ARG A 141 14.52 3.35 -11.96
N ASN A 142 14.34 3.83 -10.74
CA ASN A 142 14.62 3.09 -9.52
C ASN A 142 13.50 2.10 -9.14
N ARG A 143 12.62 1.72 -10.08
CA ARG A 143 11.69 0.57 -9.95
C ARG A 143 12.51 -0.66 -9.53
N PRO A 144 12.40 -1.15 -8.28
CA PRO A 144 13.02 -2.42 -7.94
C PRO A 144 12.27 -3.51 -8.70
N TYR A 145 13.04 -4.37 -9.37
CA TYR A 145 12.54 -5.50 -10.16
C TYR A 145 11.86 -6.56 -9.28
#